data_AF-A0A9W9A8I3-F1
#
_entry.id   AF-A0A9W9A8I3-F1
#
_cell.length_a   1.000
_cell.length_b   1.000
_cell.length_c   1.000
_cell.angle_alpha   90.00
_cell.angle_beta   90.00
_cell.angle_gamma   90.00
#
_symmetry.space_group_name_H-M   'P 1'
#
loop_
_entity.id
_entity.type
_entity.pdbx_description
1 polymer ?
#
loop_
_entity_poly.entity_id
_entity_poly.type
_entity_poly.pdbx_seq_one_letter_code
_entity_poly.pdbx_strand_id
1 'polypeptide(L)'
;AKQLYSALVDYNLINGCEIAIDTDNHLLSMLEQVQLLFLRRTLGLSRRSMVAPLFTETGIMLIRTRRVILALRYLIYLPKLPLDHYAYLALQKNNHLRTQGRKCWLSDL
;
A
#
# COMPACT_ATOMS: atom_id res chain seq x y z
N ALA A 1 -14.66 13.34 7.41
CA ALA A 1 -13.99 12.03 7.61
C ALA A 1 -12.79 11.82 6.67
N LYS A 2 -12.97 11.84 5.34
CA LYS A 2 -11.91 11.53 4.37
C LYS A 2 -10.67 12.43 4.44
N GLN A 3 -10.83 13.76 4.52
CA GLN A 3 -9.69 14.69 4.66
C GLN A 3 -8.88 14.41 5.93
N LEU A 4 -9.56 14.18 7.06
CA LEU A 4 -8.94 13.87 8.34
C LEU A 4 -8.18 12.52 8.30
N TYR A 5 -8.79 11.50 7.68
CA TYR A 5 -8.15 10.21 7.45
C TYR A 5 -6.86 10.37 6.65
N SER A 6 -6.92 11.08 5.52
CA SER A 6 -5.77 11.28 4.64
C SER A 6 -4.62 12.01 5.33
N ALA A 7 -4.91 13.05 6.12
CA ALA A 7 -3.89 13.86 6.79
C ALA A 7 -3.23 13.15 7.98
N LEU A 8 -3.98 12.38 8.77
CA LEU A 8 -3.50 11.89 10.08
C LEU A 8 -3.19 10.39 10.10
N VAL A 9 -3.86 9.59 9.27
CA VAL A 9 -3.77 8.12 9.34
C VAL A 9 -3.16 7.57 8.07
N ASP A 10 -3.70 7.94 6.92
CA ASP A 10 -3.35 7.35 5.64
C ASP A 10 -1.86 7.50 5.31
N TYR A 11 -1.28 8.68 5.51
CA TYR A 11 0.15 8.93 5.31
C TYR A 11 1.03 7.93 6.06
N ASN A 12 0.69 7.64 7.32
CA ASN A 12 1.41 6.67 8.14
C ASN A 12 1.23 5.24 7.64
N LEU A 13 0.00 4.90 7.19
CA LEU A 13 -0.31 3.55 6.72
C LEU A 13 0.24 3.23 5.32
N ILE A 14 0.50 4.24 4.49
CA ILE A 14 1.08 4.05 3.14
C ILE A 14 2.58 4.28 3.10
N ASN A 15 3.19 4.76 4.19
CA ASN A 15 4.60 5.13 4.20
C ASN A 15 5.49 3.94 3.78
N GLY A 16 6.33 4.15 2.77
CA GLY A 16 7.27 3.16 2.25
C GLY A 16 6.66 1.93 1.59
N CYS A 17 5.35 1.91 1.33
CA CYS A 17 4.65 0.76 0.74
C CYS A 17 5.11 0.41 -0.67
N GLU A 18 5.65 1.39 -1.40
CA GLU A 18 6.19 1.23 -2.73
C GLU A 18 7.54 0.50 -2.74
N ILE A 19 8.27 0.52 -1.63
CA ILE A 19 9.55 -0.18 -1.49
C ILE A 19 9.35 -1.51 -0.75
N ALA A 20 8.51 -1.53 0.29
CA ALA A 20 8.21 -2.72 1.07
C ALA A 20 6.82 -3.27 0.71
N ILE A 21 6.79 -4.20 -0.25
CA ILE A 21 5.55 -4.84 -0.71
C ILE A 21 4.94 -5.71 0.40
N ASP A 22 3.61 -5.68 0.49
CA ASP A 22 2.85 -6.43 1.48
C ASP A 22 2.83 -7.93 1.15
N THR A 23 3.90 -8.64 1.52
CA THR A 23 4.03 -10.10 1.32
C THR A 23 3.43 -10.92 2.47
N ASP A 24 3.28 -10.31 3.65
CA ASP A 24 2.74 -10.94 4.85
C ASP A 24 1.31 -10.45 5.16
N ASN A 25 0.35 -11.35 5.06
CA ASN A 25 -1.06 -11.09 5.37
C ASN A 25 -1.32 -10.68 6.83
N HIS A 26 -0.53 -11.19 7.78
CA HIS A 26 -0.67 -10.83 9.19
C HIS A 26 -0.27 -9.37 9.41
N LEU A 27 0.88 -8.95 8.87
CA LEU A 27 1.34 -7.55 8.97
C LEU A 27 0.35 -6.60 8.30
N LEU A 28 -0.16 -6.95 7.13
CA LEU A 28 -1.17 -6.17 6.43
C LEU A 28 -2.48 -6.07 7.24
N SER A 29 -2.90 -7.14 7.91
CA SER A 29 -4.11 -7.13 8.73
C SER A 29 -4.02 -6.14 9.89
N MET A 30 -2.83 -5.91 10.45
CA MET A 30 -2.64 -4.89 11.49
C MET A 30 -2.88 -3.48 10.95
N LEU A 31 -2.46 -3.18 9.73
CA LEU A 31 -2.73 -1.89 9.07
C LEU A 31 -4.23 -1.72 8.79
N GLU A 32 -4.90 -2.78 8.31
CA GLU A 32 -6.35 -2.81 8.08
C GLU A 32 -7.12 -2.56 9.38
N GLN A 33 -6.67 -3.13 10.50
CA GLN A 33 -7.30 -2.89 11.81
C GLN A 33 -7.21 -1.42 12.24
N VAL A 34 -6.08 -0.74 12.01
CA VAL A 34 -5.94 0.69 12.30
C VAL A 34 -6.90 1.52 11.45
N GLN A 35 -7.01 1.21 10.15
CA GLN A 35 -7.96 1.88 9.26
C GLN A 35 -9.41 1.68 9.73
N LEU A 36 -9.81 0.45 10.03
CA LEU A 36 -11.16 0.13 10.52
C LEU A 36 -11.46 0.80 11.86
N LEU A 37 -10.48 0.86 12.77
CA LEU A 37 -10.63 1.53 14.06
C LEU A 37 -10.91 3.02 13.87
N PHE A 38 -10.17 3.69 12.98
CA PHE A 38 -10.41 5.10 12.66
C PHE A 38 -11.81 5.33 12.08
N LEU A 39 -12.21 4.53 11.09
CA LEU A 39 -13.52 4.67 10.43
C LEU A 39 -14.67 4.47 11.43
N ARG A 40 -14.60 3.42 12.25
CA ARG A 40 -15.62 3.13 13.26
C ARG A 40 -15.72 4.24 14.30
N ARG A 41 -14.58 4.73 14.81
CA ARG A 41 -14.57 5.84 15.78
C ARG A 41 -15.15 7.12 15.18
N THR A 42 -14.80 7.43 13.93
CA THR A 42 -15.27 8.64 13.24
C THR A 42 -16.78 8.60 12.99
N LEU A 43 -17.35 7.41 12.77
CA LEU A 43 -18.78 7.21 12.52
C LEU A 43 -19.59 6.84 13.78
N GLY A 44 -18.96 6.74 14.96
CA GLY A 44 -19.65 6.34 16.19
C GLY A 44 -20.13 4.87 16.20
N LEU A 45 -19.49 3.99 15.42
CA LEU A 45 -19.91 2.59 15.25
C LEU A 45 -19.20 1.64 16.22
N SER A 46 -19.88 0.55 16.56
CA SER A 46 -19.31 -0.51 17.42
C SER A 46 -18.20 -1.30 16.71
N ARG A 47 -17.34 -1.98 17.48
CA ARG A 47 -16.31 -2.88 16.93
C ARG A 47 -16.86 -4.04 16.09
N ARG A 48 -18.13 -4.38 16.27
CA ARG A 48 -18.83 -5.47 15.55
C ARG A 48 -19.61 -4.97 14.34
N SER A 49 -19.52 -3.67 14.00
CA SER A 49 -20.19 -3.12 12.83
C SER A 49 -19.72 -3.79 11.54
N MET A 50 -20.63 -3.89 10.57
CA MET A 50 -20.31 -4.34 9.22
C MET A 50 -19.19 -3.49 8.62
N VAL A 51 -18.30 -4.14 7.87
CA VAL A 51 -17.11 -3.49 7.29
C VAL A 51 -17.41 -2.85 5.94
N ALA A 52 -18.20 -3.50 5.08
CA ALA A 52 -18.49 -2.99 3.74
C ALA A 52 -19.07 -1.56 3.73
N PRO A 53 -20.06 -1.22 4.58
CA PRO A 53 -20.60 0.15 4.63
C PRO A 53 -19.56 1.21 5.02
N LEU A 54 -18.52 0.84 5.77
CA LEU A 54 -17.49 1.79 6.18
C LEU A 54 -16.76 2.38 4.98
N PHE A 55 -16.57 1.61 3.92
CA PHE A 55 -15.83 2.04 2.73
C PHE A 55 -16.75 2.63 1.66
N THR A 56 -17.94 2.07 1.46
CA THR A 56 -18.90 2.59 0.46
C THR A 56 -19.40 3.98 0.84
N GLU A 57 -19.69 4.22 2.13
CA GLU A 57 -20.23 5.50 2.60
C GLU A 57 -19.16 6.59 2.77
N THR A 58 -17.92 6.22 3.09
CA THR A 58 -16.85 7.21 3.31
C THR A 58 -16.05 7.54 2.06
N GLY A 59 -16.15 6.71 1.01
CA GLY A 59 -15.33 6.84 -0.20
C GLY A 59 -13.82 6.74 0.07
N ILE A 60 -13.44 6.09 1.18
CA ILE A 60 -12.06 5.76 1.54
C ILE A 60 -11.74 4.39 0.97
N MET A 61 -10.58 4.26 0.35
CA MET A 61 -10.13 3.00 -0.25
C MET A 61 -9.53 2.09 0.83
N LEU A 62 -9.76 0.78 0.70
CA LEU A 62 -9.09 -0.25 1.50
C LEU A 62 -7.56 -0.08 1.42
N ILE A 63 -6.87 -0.12 2.57
CA ILE A 63 -5.43 0.14 2.63
C ILE A 63 -4.62 -0.84 1.78
N ARG A 64 -5.03 -2.12 1.73
CA ARG A 64 -4.44 -3.15 0.86
C ARG A 64 -4.42 -2.73 -0.60
N THR A 65 -5.58 -2.36 -1.13
CA THR A 65 -5.71 -1.93 -2.53
C THR A 65 -4.92 -0.65 -2.78
N ARG A 66 -4.94 0.29 -1.83
CA ARG A 66 -4.22 1.56 -1.93
C ARG A 66 -2.72 1.37 -2.01
N ARG A 67 -2.14 0.52 -1.16
CA ARG A 67 -0.70 0.21 -1.13
C ARG A 67 -0.24 -0.46 -2.41
N VAL A 68 -0.99 -1.44 -2.92
CA VAL A 68 -0.71 -2.08 -4.23
C VAL A 68 -0.73 -1.06 -5.37
N ILE A 69 -1.71 -0.16 -5.41
CA ILE A 69 -1.77 0.90 -6.44
C ILE A 69 -0.54 1.80 -6.39
N LEU A 70 -0.06 2.17 -5.19
CA LEU A 70 1.13 3.00 -5.03
C LEU A 70 2.40 2.28 -5.50
N ALA A 71 2.56 1.00 -5.15
CA ALA A 71 3.67 0.18 -5.61
C ALA A 71 3.68 0.02 -7.15
N LEU A 72 2.51 -0.23 -7.76
CA LEU A 72 2.39 -0.29 -9.22
C LEU A 72 2.67 1.05 -9.90
N ARG A 73 2.22 2.17 -9.31
CA ARG A 73 2.55 3.52 -9.82
C ARG A 73 4.05 3.79 -9.76
N TYR A 74 4.70 3.37 -8.68
CA TYR A 74 6.15 3.45 -8.56
C TYR A 74 6.84 2.60 -9.63
N LEU A 75 6.39 1.36 -9.86
CA LEU A 75 6.91 0.53 -10.94
C LEU A 75 6.76 1.19 -12.32
N ILE A 76 5.63 1.86 -12.61
CA ILE A 76 5.42 2.59 -13.87
C ILE A 76 6.35 3.81 -13.98
N TYR A 77 6.72 4.41 -12.86
CA TYR A 77 7.64 5.54 -12.79
C TYR A 77 9.09 5.13 -13.03
N LEU A 78 9.52 3.98 -12.49
CA LEU A 78 10.92 3.54 -12.53
C LEU A 78 11.56 3.50 -13.94
N PRO A 79 10.90 2.99 -15.00
CA PRO A 79 11.45 3.01 -16.36
C PRO A 79 11.60 4.39 -16.99
N LYS A 80 10.93 5.41 -16.44
CA LYS A 80 10.98 6.80 -16.96
C LYS A 80 12.17 7.59 -16.43
N LEU A 81 12.91 7.02 -15.49
CA LEU A 81 14.08 7.63 -14.89
C LEU A 81 15.31 7.57 -15.84
N PRO A 82 16.27 8.49 -15.68
CA PRO A 82 17.57 8.42 -16.37
C PRO A 82 18.29 7.10 -16.12
N LEU A 83 19.10 6.66 -17.09
CA LEU A 83 19.78 5.36 -17.04
C LEU A 83 20.80 5.24 -15.91
N ASP A 84 21.36 6.36 -15.46
CA ASP A 84 22.30 6.50 -14.36
C ASP A 84 21.61 6.64 -12.99
N HIS A 85 20.28 6.79 -12.96
CA HIS A 85 19.54 6.93 -11.72
C HIS A 85 19.51 5.61 -10.93
N TYR A 86 19.85 5.65 -9.64
CA TYR A 86 19.95 4.45 -8.80
C TYR A 86 18.68 3.58 -8.81
N ALA A 87 17.50 4.18 -8.77
CA ALA A 87 16.25 3.43 -8.79
C ALA A 87 16.01 2.71 -10.13
N TYR A 88 16.43 3.29 -11.26
CA TYR A 88 16.40 2.61 -12.56
C TYR A 88 17.35 1.41 -12.58
N LEU A 89 18.59 1.60 -12.11
CA LEU A 89 19.57 0.53 -11.99
C LEU A 89 19.10 -0.59 -11.06
N ALA A 90 18.45 -0.24 -9.94
CA ALA A 90 17.85 -1.20 -9.03
C ALA A 90 16.73 -2.02 -9.69
N LEU A 91 15.88 -1.41 -10.53
CA LEU A 91 14.87 -2.13 -11.31
C LEU A 91 15.52 -3.12 -12.28
N GLN A 92 16.59 -2.71 -12.98
CA GLN A 92 17.34 -3.61 -13.88
C GLN A 92 17.94 -4.81 -13.14
N LYS A 93 18.50 -4.59 -11.94
CA LYS A 93 19.00 -5.67 -11.08
C LYS A 93 17.87 -6.59 -10.61
N ASN A 94 16.71 -6.05 -10.23
CA ASN A 94 15.54 -6.85 -9.89
C ASN A 94 15.08 -7.70 -11.08
N ASN A 95 15.03 -7.15 -12.29
CA ASN A 95 14.66 -7.91 -13.47
C ASN A 95 15.66 -9.06 -13.73
N HIS A 96 16.96 -8.81 -13.59
CA HIS A 96 17.99 -9.85 -13.69
C HIS A 96 17.82 -10.97 -12.65
N LEU A 97 17.58 -10.61 -11.37
CA LEU A 97 17.31 -11.59 -10.32
C LEU A 97 16.06 -12.43 -10.63
N ARG A 98 15.00 -11.79 -11.11
CA ARG A 98 13.74 -12.46 -11.49
C ARG A 98 13.97 -13.45 -12.63
N THR A 99 14.73 -13.08 -13.66
CA THR A 99 15.07 -14.01 -14.77
C THR A 99 15.89 -15.21 -14.32
N GLN A 100 16.61 -15.10 -13.20
CA GLN A 100 17.36 -16.18 -12.57
C GLN A 100 16.51 -16.99 -11.56
N GLY A 101 15.21 -16.69 -11.43
CA GLY A 101 14.33 -17.35 -10.47
C GLY A 101 14.62 -17.01 -9.00
N ARG A 102 15.37 -15.93 -8.74
CA ARG A 102 15.68 -15.48 -7.38
C ARG A 102 14.58 -14.55 -6.86
N LYS A 103 14.30 -14.65 -5.56
CA LYS A 103 13.37 -13.75 -4.87
C LYS A 103 13.89 -12.32 -4.93
N CYS A 104 13.02 -11.39 -5.29
CA CYS A 104 13.33 -9.97 -5.44
C CYS A 104 12.06 -9.14 -5.31
N TRP A 105 12.21 -7.82 -5.17
CA TRP A 105 11.08 -6.90 -5.02
C TRP A 105 10.07 -7.02 -6.17
N LEU A 106 10.54 -7.22 -7.41
CA LEU A 106 9.67 -7.36 -8.59
C LEU A 106 8.91 -8.69 -8.64
N SER A 107 9.40 -9.74 -7.95
CA SER A 107 8.66 -11.02 -7.85
C SER A 107 7.66 -11.03 -6.69
N ASP A 108 7.83 -10.12 -5.73
CA ASP A 108 6.94 -9.97 -4.58
C ASP A 108 5.70 -9.11 -4.93
N LEU A 109 5.78 -8.34 -6.03
CA LEU A 109 4.72 -7.51 -6.61
C LEU A 109 3.82 -8.31 -7.56
#